data_AF-A0A936B1P3-F1
#
_entry.id   AF-A0A936B1P3-F1
#
_cell.length_a   1.000
_cell.length_b   1.000
_cell.length_c   1.000
_cell.angle_alpha   90.00
_cell.angle_beta   90.00
_cell.angle_gamma   90.00
#
_symmetry.space_group_name_H-M   'P 1'
#
loop_
_entity.id
_entity.type
_entity.pdbx_description
1 polymer ?
#
loop_
_entity_poly.entity_id
_entity_poly.type
_entity_poly.pdbx_seq_one_letter_code
_entity_poly.pdbx_strand_id
1 'polypeptide(L)'
;MNASTEIQLIAMVTAVACALPGAFLVLRRMAMMSDAISHTVLLGIVISFLLIGQLDSPWLILGAALTGVLTVALVEMLNNTGLVKEDAAIGLVFPALFSAAVILISRFARGVHLDIDAVLLGELAFAPFDRWQWGALDLPRGLVIMGTILVANLGLIALFYKELKLATFDGELAAALGFSPVLLHYGLMGMVSVTAVGAFDVVGSVLVVALMIAPPATAYLLTDRLSRMLLYSGGLGGLAAVGGYALANWLDANIAGSMAAVAGLLFLAAFTFAPQRGLVSMAIRRSQQRLTFAQTMLTIHLLNHEGTERAAIENRVDHLWEHLRWQPDFAEQVVRYAERKGMVRRQQGYLLLTDDGRGMAQVAMMR
;
A
#
# COMPACT_ATOMS: atom_id res chain seq x y z
N MET A 1 -13.26 26.42 17.59
CA MET A 1 -11.96 26.21 16.90
C MET A 1 -11.98 27.04 15.62
N ASN A 2 -10.83 27.30 14.98
CA ASN A 2 -10.83 27.97 13.66
C ASN A 2 -11.27 26.96 12.59
N ALA A 3 -12.02 27.39 11.57
CA ALA A 3 -12.51 26.49 10.51
C ALA A 3 -11.39 25.67 9.85
N SER A 4 -10.23 26.30 9.60
CA SER A 4 -9.02 25.62 9.08
C SER A 4 -8.53 24.47 9.98
N THR A 5 -8.55 24.66 11.30
CA THR A 5 -8.15 23.62 12.26
C THR A 5 -9.17 22.48 12.34
N GLU A 6 -10.47 22.78 12.17
CA GLU A 6 -11.53 21.77 12.12
C GLU A 6 -11.38 20.89 10.86
N ILE A 7 -11.13 21.49 9.69
CA ILE A 7 -10.89 20.76 8.43
C ILE A 7 -9.69 19.82 8.56
N GLN A 8 -8.56 20.31 9.07
CA GLN A 8 -7.36 19.49 9.25
C GLN A 8 -7.59 18.33 10.21
N LEU A 9 -8.33 18.56 11.30
CA LEU A 9 -8.65 17.52 12.27
C LEU A 9 -9.54 16.44 11.65
N ILE A 10 -10.60 16.84 10.94
CA ILE A 10 -11.48 15.93 10.20
C ILE A 10 -10.67 15.13 9.18
N ALA A 11 -9.86 15.80 8.36
CA ALA A 11 -9.03 15.15 7.35
C ALA A 11 -8.04 14.15 7.96
N MET A 12 -7.42 14.49 9.10
CA MET A 12 -6.50 13.60 9.80
C MET A 12 -7.21 12.39 10.39
N VAL A 13 -8.34 12.58 11.07
CA VAL A 13 -9.14 11.49 11.63
C VAL A 13 -9.62 10.56 10.53
N THR A 14 -10.14 11.11 9.43
CA THR A 14 -10.57 10.33 8.26
C THR A 14 -9.42 9.57 7.62
N ALA A 15 -8.27 10.22 7.41
CA ALA A 15 -7.10 9.58 6.83
C ALA A 15 -6.61 8.40 7.67
N VAL A 16 -6.55 8.55 8.99
CA VAL A 16 -6.17 7.46 9.90
C VAL A 16 -7.23 6.36 9.90
N ALA A 17 -8.52 6.71 9.95
CA ALA A 17 -9.62 5.76 9.95
C ALA A 17 -9.61 4.88 8.69
N CYS A 18 -9.31 5.45 7.52
CA CYS A 18 -9.16 4.75 6.25
C CYS A 18 -7.88 3.91 6.15
N ALA A 19 -6.74 4.44 6.61
CA ALA A 19 -5.45 3.77 6.46
C ALA A 19 -5.34 2.47 7.28
N LEU A 20 -6.03 2.37 8.43
CA LEU A 20 -6.02 1.18 9.29
C LEU A 20 -6.61 -0.08 8.61
N PRO A 21 -7.88 -0.11 8.17
CA PRO A 21 -8.43 -1.21 7.37
C PRO A 21 -7.68 -1.37 6.04
N GLY A 22 -7.25 -0.26 5.44
CA GLY A 22 -6.44 -0.24 4.21
C GLY A 22 -5.15 -1.08 4.30
N ALA A 23 -4.48 -1.09 5.45
CA ALA A 23 -3.30 -1.92 5.66
C ALA A 23 -3.56 -3.41 5.50
N PHE A 24 -4.72 -3.90 5.96
CA PHE A 24 -5.12 -5.28 5.77
C PHE A 24 -5.51 -5.57 4.32
N LEU A 25 -6.17 -4.63 3.63
CA LEU A 25 -6.49 -4.77 2.20
C LEU A 25 -5.22 -4.92 1.36
N VAL A 26 -4.21 -4.08 1.60
CA VAL A 26 -2.93 -4.14 0.89
C VAL A 26 -2.22 -5.47 1.16
N LEU A 27 -2.18 -5.93 2.41
CA LEU A 27 -1.55 -7.21 2.77
C LEU A 27 -2.26 -8.41 2.14
N ARG A 28 -3.59 -8.35 2.02
CA ARG A 28 -4.40 -9.39 1.39
C ARG A 28 -4.50 -9.27 -0.13
N ARG A 29 -3.84 -8.28 -0.75
CA ARG A 29 -3.89 -7.98 -2.20
C ARG A 29 -5.30 -7.63 -2.71
N MET A 30 -6.18 -7.18 -1.83
CA MET A 30 -7.56 -6.77 -2.14
C MET A 30 -7.71 -5.26 -2.21
N ALA A 31 -6.69 -4.53 -2.65
CA ALA A 31 -6.71 -3.07 -2.67
C ALA A 31 -7.84 -2.51 -3.57
N MET A 32 -8.10 -3.15 -4.71
CA MET A 32 -9.17 -2.76 -5.64
C MET A 32 -10.59 -2.99 -5.08
N MET A 33 -10.72 -3.78 -4.01
CA MET A 33 -12.02 -3.99 -3.35
C MET A 33 -12.55 -2.69 -2.73
N SER A 34 -11.66 -1.83 -2.21
CA SER A 34 -12.05 -0.52 -1.65
C SER A 34 -12.74 0.37 -2.68
N ASP A 35 -12.27 0.33 -3.93
CA ASP A 35 -12.82 1.12 -5.03
C ASP A 35 -14.19 0.59 -5.47
N ALA A 36 -14.30 -0.73 -5.60
CA ALA A 36 -15.57 -1.40 -5.90
C ALA A 36 -16.62 -1.14 -4.83
N ILE A 37 -16.27 -1.17 -3.55
CA ILE A 37 -17.18 -0.83 -2.46
C ILE A 37 -17.66 0.62 -2.61
N SER A 38 -16.75 1.57 -2.85
CA SER A 38 -17.11 3.00 -2.97
C SER A 38 -18.14 3.27 -4.06
N HIS A 39 -18.08 2.56 -5.18
CA HIS A 39 -19.05 2.70 -6.28
C HIS A 39 -20.37 1.94 -6.00
N THR A 40 -20.30 0.79 -5.36
CA THR A 40 -21.50 -0.04 -5.09
C THR A 40 -22.34 0.44 -3.91
N VAL A 41 -21.74 1.25 -3.02
CA VAL A 41 -22.41 1.93 -1.91
C VAL A 41 -23.60 2.77 -2.37
N LEU A 42 -23.52 3.40 -3.56
CA LEU A 42 -24.63 4.17 -4.13
C LEU A 42 -25.91 3.35 -4.23
N LEU A 43 -25.81 2.06 -4.57
CA LEU A 43 -26.98 1.17 -4.64
C LEU A 43 -27.67 1.06 -3.28
N GLY A 44 -26.90 0.88 -2.21
CA GLY A 44 -27.42 0.74 -0.86
C GLY A 44 -28.06 2.01 -0.33
N ILE A 45 -27.47 3.17 -0.65
CA ILE A 45 -28.02 4.48 -0.32
C ILE A 45 -29.39 4.66 -1.00
N VAL A 46 -29.50 4.38 -2.30
CA VAL A 46 -30.74 4.59 -3.06
C VAL A 46 -31.84 3.66 -2.61
N ILE A 47 -31.54 2.38 -2.39
CA ILE A 47 -32.53 1.41 -1.89
C ILE A 47 -33.05 1.86 -0.51
N SER A 48 -32.15 2.28 0.39
CA SER A 48 -32.53 2.74 1.72
C SER A 48 -33.35 4.03 1.68
N PHE A 49 -32.99 4.97 0.80
CA PHE A 49 -33.74 6.19 0.59
C PHE A 49 -35.16 5.90 0.08
N LEU A 50 -35.34 4.97 -0.87
CA LEU A 50 -36.66 4.62 -1.38
C LEU A 50 -37.56 3.94 -0.34
N LEU A 51 -36.98 3.20 0.62
CA LEU A 51 -37.74 2.55 1.68
C LEU A 51 -38.15 3.51 2.79
N ILE A 52 -37.32 4.51 3.10
CA ILE A 52 -37.47 5.35 4.31
C ILE A 52 -37.96 6.77 3.97
N GLY A 53 -37.64 7.28 2.78
CA GLY A 53 -38.01 8.60 2.31
C GLY A 53 -37.26 9.77 2.97
N GLN A 54 -36.22 9.52 3.75
CA GLN A 54 -35.42 10.54 4.44
C GLN A 54 -33.93 10.36 4.17
N LEU A 55 -33.23 11.47 3.88
CA LEU A 55 -31.78 11.50 3.58
C LEU A 55 -30.88 11.56 4.83
N ASP A 56 -31.41 11.97 5.98
CA ASP A 56 -30.61 12.13 7.22
C ASP A 56 -30.62 10.88 8.12
N SER A 57 -31.19 9.79 7.62
CA SER A 57 -31.45 8.60 8.42
C SER A 57 -30.19 7.73 8.59
N PRO A 58 -29.82 7.29 9.81
CA PRO A 58 -28.70 6.37 10.04
C PRO A 58 -28.80 5.05 9.24
N TRP A 59 -30.01 4.71 8.83
CA TRP A 59 -30.32 3.55 8.01
C TRP A 59 -29.70 3.58 6.62
N LEU A 60 -29.37 4.76 6.07
CA LEU A 60 -28.64 4.88 4.81
C LEU A 60 -27.23 4.30 4.91
N ILE A 61 -26.55 4.55 6.03
CA ILE A 61 -25.22 3.99 6.31
C ILE A 61 -25.31 2.48 6.43
N LEU A 62 -26.36 1.95 7.09
CA LEU A 62 -26.61 0.51 7.18
C LEU A 62 -26.83 -0.12 5.80
N GLY A 63 -27.68 0.47 4.96
CA GLY A 63 -27.91 -0.07 3.61
C GLY A 63 -26.68 0.00 2.72
N ALA A 64 -25.92 1.09 2.79
CA ALA A 64 -24.64 1.24 2.12
C ALA A 64 -23.62 0.19 2.57
N ALA A 65 -23.51 -0.04 3.88
CA ALA A 65 -22.63 -1.06 4.44
C ALA A 65 -23.04 -2.48 4.02
N LEU A 66 -24.35 -2.78 4.03
CA LEU A 66 -24.90 -4.06 3.57
C LEU A 66 -24.60 -4.28 2.09
N THR A 67 -24.74 -3.26 1.24
CA THR A 67 -24.38 -3.39 -0.17
C THR A 67 -22.88 -3.58 -0.38
N GLY A 68 -22.02 -2.98 0.44
CA GLY A 68 -20.58 -3.24 0.37
C GLY A 68 -20.24 -4.69 0.71
N VAL A 69 -20.85 -5.25 1.76
CA VAL A 69 -20.70 -6.68 2.11
C VAL A 69 -21.26 -7.57 1.00
N LEU A 70 -22.42 -7.21 0.43
CA LEU A 70 -23.00 -7.92 -0.72
C LEU A 70 -22.06 -7.92 -1.93
N THR A 71 -21.41 -6.80 -2.23
CA THR A 71 -20.43 -6.69 -3.31
C THR A 71 -19.29 -7.67 -3.11
N VAL A 72 -18.71 -7.72 -1.91
CA VAL A 72 -17.65 -8.69 -1.60
C VAL A 72 -18.16 -10.13 -1.76
N ALA A 73 -19.34 -10.44 -1.22
CA ALA A 73 -19.91 -11.79 -1.33
C ALA A 73 -20.13 -12.21 -2.79
N LEU A 74 -20.60 -11.30 -3.65
CA LEU A 74 -20.78 -11.56 -5.08
C LEU A 74 -19.45 -11.75 -5.80
N VAL A 75 -18.44 -10.90 -5.50
CA VAL A 75 -17.10 -11.03 -6.08
C VAL A 75 -16.47 -12.37 -5.67
N GLU A 76 -16.55 -12.73 -4.39
CA GLU A 76 -16.00 -13.98 -3.87
C GLU A 76 -16.74 -15.20 -4.45
N MET A 77 -18.06 -15.13 -4.58
CA MET A 77 -18.85 -16.17 -5.24
C MET A 77 -18.37 -16.42 -6.68
N LEU A 78 -18.12 -15.35 -7.45
CA LEU A 78 -17.56 -15.47 -8.81
C LEU A 78 -16.13 -16.02 -8.79
N ASN A 79 -15.27 -15.52 -7.90
CA ASN A 79 -13.88 -15.95 -7.79
C ASN A 79 -13.78 -17.44 -7.40
N ASN A 80 -14.63 -17.90 -6.48
CA ASN A 80 -14.67 -19.30 -6.01
C ASN A 80 -15.11 -20.30 -7.10
N THR A 81 -15.73 -19.84 -8.19
CA THR A 81 -16.03 -20.72 -9.33
C THR A 81 -14.77 -21.13 -10.10
N GLY A 82 -13.65 -20.42 -9.94
CA GLY A 82 -12.42 -20.62 -10.68
C GLY A 82 -12.48 -20.22 -12.16
N LEU A 83 -13.63 -19.75 -12.65
CA LEU A 83 -13.85 -19.37 -14.06
C LEU A 83 -13.31 -17.97 -14.37
N VAL A 84 -13.25 -17.10 -13.37
CA VAL A 84 -12.87 -15.69 -13.52
C VAL A 84 -11.90 -15.33 -12.40
N LYS A 85 -10.83 -14.59 -12.74
CA LYS A 85 -9.87 -14.08 -11.74
C LYS A 85 -10.52 -13.01 -10.86
N GLU A 86 -10.07 -12.90 -9.61
CA GLU A 86 -10.57 -11.92 -8.64
C GLU A 86 -10.70 -10.49 -9.20
N ASP A 87 -9.65 -9.94 -9.83
CA ASP A 87 -9.69 -8.59 -10.41
C ASP A 87 -10.79 -8.43 -11.48
N ALA A 88 -11.03 -9.49 -12.26
CA ALA A 88 -12.08 -9.50 -13.28
C ALA A 88 -13.47 -9.69 -12.66
N ALA A 89 -13.59 -10.46 -11.58
CA ALA A 89 -14.83 -10.59 -10.82
C ALA A 89 -15.23 -9.24 -10.19
N ILE A 90 -14.27 -8.52 -9.60
CA ILE A 90 -14.46 -7.14 -9.14
C ILE A 90 -14.97 -6.28 -10.31
N GLY A 91 -14.26 -6.32 -11.44
CA GLY A 91 -14.60 -5.57 -12.66
C GLY A 91 -15.94 -5.91 -13.31
N LEU A 92 -16.56 -7.04 -12.97
CA LEU A 92 -17.90 -7.45 -13.44
C LEU A 92 -19.00 -7.04 -12.47
N VAL A 93 -18.77 -7.23 -11.17
CA VAL A 93 -19.78 -6.99 -10.14
C VAL A 93 -19.98 -5.49 -9.91
N PHE A 94 -18.92 -4.69 -9.82
CA PHE A 94 -19.06 -3.27 -9.50
C PHE A 94 -19.85 -2.49 -10.57
N PRO A 95 -19.60 -2.65 -11.89
CA PRO A 95 -20.38 -1.90 -12.89
C PRO A 95 -21.82 -2.37 -12.96
N ALA A 96 -22.09 -3.66 -12.71
CA ALA A 96 -23.45 -4.20 -12.69
C ALA A 96 -24.28 -3.60 -11.55
N LEU A 97 -23.74 -3.57 -10.32
CA LEU A 97 -24.43 -2.97 -9.18
C LEU A 97 -24.52 -1.44 -9.31
N PHE A 98 -23.46 -0.78 -9.79
CA PHE A 98 -23.48 0.66 -10.03
C PHE A 98 -24.52 1.06 -11.07
N SER A 99 -24.58 0.37 -12.22
CA SER A 99 -25.59 0.62 -13.24
C SER A 99 -27.01 0.35 -12.75
N ALA A 100 -27.23 -0.67 -11.93
CA ALA A 100 -28.51 -0.89 -11.25
C ALA A 100 -28.90 0.29 -10.35
N ALA A 101 -27.95 0.86 -9.59
CA ALA A 101 -28.18 2.03 -8.76
C ALA A 101 -28.59 3.25 -9.60
N VAL A 102 -27.86 3.52 -10.67
CA VAL A 102 -28.13 4.65 -11.58
C VAL A 102 -29.51 4.51 -12.25
N ILE A 103 -29.90 3.30 -12.68
CA ILE A 103 -31.24 3.05 -13.24
C ILE A 103 -32.32 3.33 -12.19
N LEU A 104 -32.11 2.90 -10.95
CA LEU A 104 -33.06 3.10 -9.86
C LEU A 104 -33.22 4.59 -9.52
N ILE A 105 -32.12 5.34 -9.46
CA ILE A 105 -32.12 6.81 -9.31
C ILE A 105 -32.88 7.46 -10.47
N SER A 106 -32.53 7.14 -11.71
CA SER A 106 -33.14 7.76 -12.90
C SER A 106 -34.65 7.50 -12.97
N ARG A 107 -35.09 6.31 -12.56
CA ARG A 107 -36.51 5.95 -12.62
C ARG A 107 -37.32 6.60 -11.50
N PHE A 108 -36.83 6.54 -10.25
CA PHE A 108 -37.60 6.83 -9.05
C PHE A 108 -37.19 8.12 -8.30
N ALA A 109 -36.01 8.67 -8.55
CA ALA A 109 -35.47 9.85 -7.88
C ALA A 109 -35.20 11.03 -8.83
N ARG A 110 -35.91 11.07 -9.97
CA ARG A 110 -35.75 12.07 -11.07
C ARG A 110 -35.86 13.54 -10.65
N GLY A 111 -36.38 13.83 -9.45
CA GLY A 111 -36.51 15.19 -8.90
C GLY A 111 -35.44 15.58 -7.87
N VAL A 112 -34.56 14.66 -7.46
CA VAL A 112 -33.45 14.95 -6.55
C VAL A 112 -32.24 15.33 -7.40
N HIS A 113 -31.84 16.60 -7.39
CA HIS A 113 -30.58 17.03 -7.97
C HIS A 113 -29.46 16.52 -7.04
N LEU A 114 -29.01 15.28 -7.27
CA LEU A 114 -27.77 14.80 -6.68
C LEU A 114 -26.64 15.49 -7.44
N ASP A 115 -25.97 16.43 -6.78
CA ASP A 115 -24.77 17.05 -7.33
C ASP A 115 -23.65 16.00 -7.37
N ILE A 116 -23.45 15.44 -8.56
CA ILE A 116 -22.49 14.36 -8.79
C ILE A 116 -21.08 14.86 -8.46
N ASP A 117 -20.79 16.15 -8.65
CA ASP A 117 -19.48 16.72 -8.37
C ASP A 117 -19.22 16.82 -6.86
N ALA A 118 -20.22 17.21 -6.07
CA ALA A 118 -20.14 17.21 -4.60
C ALA A 118 -19.94 15.79 -4.03
N VAL A 119 -20.59 14.79 -4.64
CA VAL A 119 -20.51 13.37 -4.25
C VAL A 119 -19.18 12.72 -4.66
N LEU A 120 -18.63 13.06 -5.82
CA LEU A 120 -17.39 12.47 -6.34
C LEU A 120 -16.13 13.10 -5.75
N LEU A 121 -16.12 14.43 -5.56
CA LEU A 121 -14.95 15.17 -5.11
C LEU A 121 -14.91 15.39 -3.60
N GLY A 122 -16.05 15.23 -2.92
CA GLY A 122 -16.21 15.50 -1.50
C GLY A 122 -16.12 16.98 -1.17
N GLU A 123 -16.93 17.42 -0.22
CA GLU A 123 -16.97 18.82 0.23
C GLU A 123 -16.25 19.01 1.58
N LEU A 124 -15.00 18.55 1.65
CA LEU A 124 -14.14 18.70 2.84
C LEU A 124 -14.07 20.15 3.35
N ALA A 125 -14.17 21.13 2.44
CA ALA A 125 -14.20 22.55 2.77
C ALA A 125 -15.46 22.98 3.52
N PHE A 126 -16.58 22.28 3.33
CA PHE A 126 -17.87 22.57 3.96
C PHE A 126 -18.16 21.71 5.20
N ALA A 127 -17.37 20.66 5.43
CA ALA A 127 -17.48 19.77 6.60
C ALA A 127 -17.56 20.48 7.98
N PRO A 128 -16.91 21.65 8.23
CA PRO A 128 -17.08 22.39 9.49
C PRO A 128 -18.46 23.02 9.72
N PHE A 129 -19.25 23.20 8.65
CA PHE A 129 -20.56 23.86 8.70
C PHE A 129 -21.71 22.89 8.97
N ASP A 130 -21.56 21.60 8.67
CA ASP A 130 -22.50 20.57 9.13
C ASP A 130 -22.17 20.18 10.59
N ARG A 131 -22.93 20.74 11.52
CA ARG A 131 -22.66 20.67 12.96
C ARG A 131 -23.68 19.80 13.68
N TRP A 132 -23.17 18.93 14.54
CA TRP A 132 -23.99 18.16 15.46
C TRP A 132 -23.96 18.81 16.84
N GLN A 133 -25.12 19.29 17.28
CA GLN A 133 -25.31 19.89 18.59
C GLN A 133 -25.94 18.89 19.54
N TRP A 134 -25.21 18.49 20.59
CA TRP A 134 -25.76 17.71 21.69
C TRP A 134 -25.42 18.40 23.02
N GLY A 135 -26.42 19.06 23.62
CA GLY A 135 -26.23 19.84 24.84
C GLY A 135 -25.33 21.06 24.60
N ALA A 136 -24.20 21.13 25.30
CA ALA A 136 -23.21 22.21 25.17
C ALA A 136 -22.05 21.89 24.20
N LEU A 137 -22.01 20.68 23.62
CA LEU A 137 -21.02 20.33 22.61
C LEU A 137 -21.53 20.69 21.21
N ASP A 138 -20.75 21.53 20.53
CA ASP A 138 -20.94 21.90 19.13
C ASP A 138 -19.72 21.44 18.34
N LEU A 139 -19.84 20.28 17.69
CA LEU A 139 -18.77 19.62 16.94
C LEU A 139 -19.21 19.38 15.48
N PRO A 140 -18.30 19.46 14.50
CA PRO A 140 -18.60 19.06 13.13
C PRO A 140 -19.08 17.60 13.09
N ARG A 141 -20.19 17.33 12.40
CA ARG A 141 -20.80 16.00 12.29
C ARG A 141 -19.82 14.99 11.70
N GLY A 142 -19.08 15.39 10.66
CA GLY A 142 -18.04 14.56 10.04
C GLY A 142 -16.93 14.14 11.01
N LEU A 143 -16.54 15.01 11.95
CA LEU A 143 -15.55 14.67 12.98
C LEU A 143 -16.08 13.59 13.93
N VAL A 144 -17.37 13.67 14.28
CA VAL A 144 -17.99 12.71 15.20
C VAL A 144 -18.18 11.36 14.50
N ILE A 145 -18.71 11.34 13.28
CA ILE A 145 -18.89 10.11 12.51
C ILE A 145 -17.53 9.45 12.28
N MET A 146 -16.54 10.17 11.75
CA MET A 146 -15.23 9.57 11.47
C MET A 146 -14.43 9.27 12.74
N GLY A 147 -14.61 10.06 13.81
CA GLY A 147 -14.03 9.77 15.12
C GLY A 147 -14.59 8.50 15.74
N THR A 148 -15.91 8.30 15.67
CA THR A 148 -16.54 7.05 16.16
C THR A 148 -16.13 5.85 15.32
N ILE A 149 -16.06 5.97 13.99
CA ILE A 149 -15.55 4.93 13.10
C ILE A 149 -14.07 4.63 13.40
N LEU A 150 -13.24 5.65 13.61
CA LEU A 150 -11.84 5.45 13.97
C LEU A 150 -11.70 4.67 15.28
N VAL A 151 -12.46 5.04 16.31
CA VAL A 151 -12.45 4.34 17.60
C VAL A 151 -12.96 2.92 17.44
N ALA A 152 -14.01 2.69 16.64
CA ALA A 152 -14.53 1.36 16.35
C ALA A 152 -13.49 0.50 15.60
N ASN A 153 -12.82 1.05 14.59
CA ASN A 153 -11.76 0.37 13.85
C ASN A 153 -10.59 0.02 14.76
N LEU A 154 -10.12 0.96 15.59
CA LEU A 154 -9.06 0.71 16.56
C LEU A 154 -9.47 -0.35 17.58
N GLY A 155 -10.70 -0.28 18.10
CA GLY A 155 -11.24 -1.26 19.04
C GLY A 155 -11.32 -2.66 18.43
N LEU A 156 -11.85 -2.77 17.21
CA LEU A 156 -11.97 -4.05 16.50
C LEU A 156 -10.59 -4.64 16.18
N ILE A 157 -9.67 -3.81 15.67
CA ILE A 157 -8.30 -4.23 15.36
C ILE A 157 -7.54 -4.62 16.64
N ALA A 158 -7.72 -3.89 17.75
CA ALA A 158 -7.07 -4.22 19.01
C ALA A 158 -7.60 -5.51 19.63
N LEU A 159 -8.92 -5.71 19.61
CA LEU A 159 -9.59 -6.89 20.15
C LEU A 159 -9.25 -8.15 19.34
N PHE A 160 -9.30 -8.05 18.01
CA PHE A 160 -9.04 -9.17 17.09
C PHE A 160 -7.65 -9.12 16.45
N TYR A 161 -6.67 -8.48 17.10
CA TYR A 161 -5.35 -8.24 16.49
C TYR A 161 -4.67 -9.55 16.10
N LYS A 162 -4.73 -10.57 16.96
CA LYS A 162 -4.04 -11.85 16.76
C LYS A 162 -4.71 -12.64 15.64
N GLU A 163 -6.04 -12.62 15.64
CA GLU A 163 -6.94 -13.29 14.71
C GLU A 163 -6.81 -12.68 13.31
N LEU A 164 -6.94 -11.36 13.19
CA LEU A 164 -6.77 -10.64 11.93
C LEU A 164 -5.35 -10.79 11.38
N LYS A 165 -4.33 -10.75 12.24
CA LYS A 165 -2.95 -10.99 11.83
C LYS A 165 -2.81 -12.39 11.25
N LEU A 166 -3.22 -13.41 11.99
CA LEU A 166 -3.06 -14.81 11.57
C LEU A 166 -3.83 -15.07 10.28
N ALA A 167 -5.12 -14.73 10.22
CA ALA A 167 -5.96 -14.93 9.03
C ALA A 167 -5.51 -14.13 7.80
N THR A 168 -4.72 -13.06 7.98
CA THR A 168 -4.16 -12.27 6.87
C THR A 168 -2.89 -12.90 6.29
N PHE A 169 -2.05 -13.54 7.12
CA PHE A 169 -0.80 -14.14 6.66
C PHE A 169 -0.92 -15.63 6.35
N ASP A 170 -1.79 -16.34 7.07
CA ASP A 170 -2.01 -17.78 6.93
C ASP A 170 -3.43 -18.16 7.39
N GLY A 171 -4.34 -18.29 6.42
CA GLY A 171 -5.73 -18.67 6.67
C GLY A 171 -5.89 -20.13 7.14
N GLU A 172 -5.02 -21.03 6.67
CA GLU A 172 -5.07 -22.45 7.03
C GLU A 172 -4.60 -22.66 8.47
N LEU A 173 -3.52 -22.01 8.88
CA LEU A 173 -3.07 -21.99 10.27
C LEU A 173 -4.12 -21.36 11.19
N ALA A 174 -4.80 -20.29 10.74
CA ALA A 174 -5.90 -19.70 11.50
C ALA A 174 -7.06 -20.68 11.71
N ALA A 175 -7.44 -21.43 10.68
CA ALA A 175 -8.45 -22.48 10.80
C ALA A 175 -8.01 -23.62 11.72
N ALA A 176 -6.75 -24.06 11.62
CA ALA A 176 -6.18 -25.12 12.46
C ALA A 176 -6.13 -24.76 13.94
N LEU A 177 -5.93 -23.47 14.27
CA LEU A 177 -5.96 -22.96 15.65
C LEU A 177 -7.39 -22.70 16.16
N GLY A 178 -8.43 -23.01 15.38
CA GLY A 178 -9.83 -22.92 15.79
C GLY A 178 -10.49 -21.55 15.52
N PHE A 179 -9.81 -20.65 14.80
CA PHE A 179 -10.45 -19.42 14.32
C PHE A 179 -11.24 -19.70 13.03
N SER A 180 -12.20 -18.83 12.71
CA SER A 180 -12.90 -18.87 11.42
C SER A 180 -12.35 -17.77 10.51
N PRO A 181 -11.49 -18.10 9.51
CA PRO A 181 -10.96 -17.12 8.57
C PRO A 181 -12.06 -16.42 7.78
N VAL A 182 -13.15 -17.13 7.48
CA VAL A 182 -14.32 -16.61 6.75
C VAL A 182 -15.00 -15.50 7.54
N LEU A 183 -15.28 -15.70 8.83
CA LEU A 183 -15.89 -14.67 9.68
C LEU A 183 -14.97 -13.44 9.82
N LEU A 184 -13.66 -13.66 9.95
CA LEU A 184 -12.69 -12.56 10.03
C LEU A 184 -12.56 -11.80 8.70
N HIS A 185 -12.69 -12.50 7.58
CA HIS A 185 -12.73 -11.89 6.26
C HIS A 185 -13.95 -10.98 6.12
N TYR A 186 -15.17 -11.48 6.35
CA TYR A 186 -16.38 -10.66 6.26
C TYR A 186 -16.43 -9.56 7.31
N GLY A 187 -15.89 -9.78 8.52
CA GLY A 187 -15.74 -8.75 9.53
C GLY A 187 -14.81 -7.61 9.07
N LEU A 188 -13.67 -7.96 8.46
CA LEU A 188 -12.76 -6.98 7.86
C LEU A 188 -13.44 -6.21 6.71
N MET A 189 -14.19 -6.90 5.86
CA MET A 189 -14.93 -6.28 4.75
C MET A 189 -16.05 -5.35 5.24
N GLY A 190 -16.75 -5.73 6.30
CA GLY A 190 -17.72 -4.87 6.98
C GLY A 190 -17.06 -3.62 7.55
N MET A 191 -15.90 -3.76 8.20
CA MET A 191 -15.12 -2.62 8.70
C MET A 191 -14.67 -1.68 7.57
N VAL A 192 -14.14 -2.24 6.48
CA VAL A 192 -13.79 -1.49 5.26
C VAL A 192 -15.01 -0.76 4.70
N SER A 193 -16.15 -1.44 4.59
CA SER A 193 -17.37 -0.87 4.02
C SER A 193 -17.93 0.27 4.86
N VAL A 194 -18.08 0.09 6.17
CA VAL A 194 -18.55 1.17 7.06
C VAL A 194 -17.59 2.37 7.01
N THR A 195 -16.28 2.11 7.00
CA THR A 195 -15.27 3.17 6.92
C THR A 195 -15.34 3.92 5.59
N ALA A 196 -15.46 3.20 4.47
CA ALA A 196 -15.56 3.81 3.15
C ALA A 196 -16.81 4.67 3.02
N VAL A 197 -17.97 4.17 3.50
CA VAL A 197 -19.24 4.92 3.49
C VAL A 197 -19.15 6.19 4.35
N GLY A 198 -18.65 6.08 5.58
CA GLY A 198 -18.52 7.24 6.47
C GLY A 198 -17.55 8.28 5.93
N ALA A 199 -16.46 7.83 5.31
CA ALA A 199 -15.46 8.71 4.73
C ALA A 199 -15.90 9.31 3.38
N PHE A 200 -16.76 8.62 2.64
CA PHE A 200 -17.28 9.08 1.35
C PHE A 200 -18.04 10.40 1.48
N ASP A 201 -18.89 10.53 2.49
CA ASP A 201 -19.68 11.75 2.74
C ASP A 201 -18.79 12.96 3.07
N VAL A 202 -17.71 12.73 3.82
CA VAL A 202 -16.81 13.80 4.26
C VAL A 202 -15.82 14.21 3.17
N VAL A 203 -15.27 13.22 2.45
CA VAL A 203 -14.02 13.36 1.71
C VAL A 203 -14.13 12.97 0.23
N GLY A 204 -15.20 12.29 -0.18
CA GLY A 204 -15.43 11.84 -1.56
C GLY A 204 -14.79 10.48 -1.87
N SER A 205 -15.30 9.80 -2.91
CA SER A 205 -14.93 8.43 -3.26
C SER A 205 -13.45 8.26 -3.62
N VAL A 206 -12.92 9.18 -4.44
CA VAL A 206 -11.55 9.07 -4.98
C VAL A 206 -10.52 9.16 -3.86
N LEU A 207 -10.70 10.11 -2.93
CA LEU A 207 -9.76 10.31 -1.84
C LEU A 207 -9.89 9.20 -0.78
N VAL A 208 -11.08 8.62 -0.56
CA VAL A 208 -11.22 7.42 0.27
C VAL A 208 -10.31 6.30 -0.24
N VAL A 209 -10.39 5.98 -1.53
CA VAL A 209 -9.55 4.95 -2.15
C VAL A 209 -8.07 5.30 -2.03
N ALA A 210 -7.70 6.55 -2.29
CA ALA A 210 -6.31 7.00 -2.14
C ALA A 210 -5.79 6.83 -0.71
N LEU A 211 -6.57 7.17 0.32
CA LEU A 211 -6.18 7.05 1.72
C LEU A 211 -6.19 5.60 2.23
N MET A 212 -7.04 4.74 1.68
CA MET A 212 -7.05 3.31 2.01
C MET A 212 -5.90 2.54 1.34
N ILE A 213 -5.34 3.03 0.24
CA ILE A 213 -4.31 2.29 -0.52
C ILE A 213 -2.93 2.92 -0.38
N ALA A 214 -2.76 4.22 -0.63
CA ALA A 214 -1.44 4.83 -0.75
C ALA A 214 -0.66 4.84 0.59
N PRO A 215 -1.17 5.39 1.70
CA PRO A 215 -0.44 5.36 2.98
C PRO A 215 -0.08 3.94 3.45
N PRO A 216 -0.97 2.93 3.33
CA PRO A 216 -0.60 1.57 3.68
C PRO A 216 0.39 0.91 2.73
N ALA A 217 0.29 1.16 1.42
CA ALA A 217 1.30 0.70 0.46
C ALA A 217 2.68 1.34 0.71
N THR A 218 2.72 2.62 1.09
CA THR A 218 3.95 3.30 1.51
C THR A 218 4.51 2.65 2.78
N ALA A 219 3.68 2.40 3.80
CA ALA A 219 4.09 1.75 5.03
C ALA A 219 4.64 0.32 4.79
N TYR A 220 4.03 -0.43 3.88
CA TYR A 220 4.46 -1.78 3.48
C TYR A 220 5.86 -1.82 2.88
N LEU A 221 6.31 -0.74 2.23
CA LEU A 221 7.68 -0.62 1.71
C LEU A 221 8.70 -0.30 2.81
N LEU A 222 8.25 0.30 3.91
CA LEU A 222 9.11 0.78 5.01
C LEU A 222 9.28 -0.25 6.14
N THR A 223 8.37 -1.21 6.30
CA THR A 223 8.44 -2.16 7.42
C THR A 223 7.83 -3.53 7.12
N ASP A 224 8.39 -4.56 7.75
CA ASP A 224 7.90 -5.94 7.67
C ASP A 224 7.03 -6.35 8.87
N ARG A 225 6.87 -5.48 9.88
CA ARG A 225 6.08 -5.78 11.10
C ARG A 225 4.71 -5.14 11.02
N LEU A 226 3.64 -5.95 11.08
CA LEU A 226 2.25 -5.48 11.01
C LEU A 226 1.93 -4.33 11.99
N SER A 227 2.36 -4.43 13.26
CA SER A 227 2.11 -3.36 14.25
C SER A 227 2.76 -2.03 13.86
N ARG A 228 3.98 -2.07 13.32
CA ARG A 228 4.66 -0.87 12.81
C ARG A 228 4.01 -0.39 11.52
N MET A 229 3.54 -1.32 10.67
CA MET A 229 2.84 -0.98 9.44
C MET A 229 1.57 -0.19 9.75
N LEU A 230 0.71 -0.64 10.68
CA LEU A 230 -0.48 0.10 11.09
C LEU A 230 -0.16 1.51 11.60
N LEU A 231 0.88 1.64 12.43
CA LEU A 231 1.33 2.94 12.95
C LEU A 231 1.82 3.86 11.83
N TYR A 232 2.65 3.35 10.92
CA TYR A 232 3.16 4.11 9.79
C TYR A 232 2.05 4.45 8.79
N SER A 233 1.09 3.56 8.55
CA SER A 233 -0.07 3.82 7.68
C SER A 233 -0.89 4.98 8.22
N GLY A 234 -1.24 4.96 9.51
CA GLY A 234 -1.95 6.08 10.15
C GLY A 234 -1.13 7.36 10.16
N GLY A 235 0.16 7.29 10.50
CA GLY A 235 1.05 8.46 10.51
C GLY A 235 1.22 9.09 9.12
N LEU A 236 1.43 8.29 8.09
CA LEU A 236 1.54 8.75 6.69
C LEU A 236 0.20 9.29 6.17
N GLY A 237 -0.93 8.70 6.57
CA GLY A 237 -2.26 9.23 6.29
C GLY A 237 -2.45 10.62 6.91
N GLY A 238 -2.10 10.79 8.18
CA GLY A 238 -2.14 12.09 8.86
C GLY A 238 -1.21 13.13 8.23
N LEU A 239 -0.01 12.72 7.82
CA LEU A 239 0.92 13.58 7.07
C LEU A 239 0.35 13.98 5.70
N ALA A 240 -0.31 13.06 4.99
CA ALA A 240 -0.98 13.37 3.74
C ALA A 240 -2.15 14.34 3.93
N ALA A 241 -2.88 14.27 5.05
CA ALA A 241 -3.95 15.21 5.37
C ALA A 241 -3.42 16.63 5.62
N VAL A 242 -2.42 16.79 6.49
CA VAL A 242 -1.84 18.11 6.81
C VAL A 242 -1.09 18.69 5.62
N GLY A 243 -0.24 17.88 4.99
CA GLY A 243 0.52 18.29 3.80
C GLY A 243 -0.38 18.59 2.61
N GLY A 244 -1.42 17.79 2.41
CA GLY A 244 -2.41 17.98 1.36
C GLY A 244 -3.22 19.26 1.54
N TYR A 245 -3.66 19.56 2.77
CA TYR A 245 -4.34 20.82 3.06
C TYR A 245 -3.42 22.04 2.84
N ALA A 246 -2.15 21.96 3.28
CA ALA A 246 -1.18 23.02 3.03
C ALA A 246 -0.93 23.22 1.52
N LEU A 247 -0.82 22.13 0.77
CA LEU A 247 -0.64 22.16 -0.68
C LEU A 247 -1.86 22.74 -1.40
N ALA A 248 -3.07 22.40 -0.96
CA ALA A 248 -4.32 22.94 -1.48
C ALA A 248 -4.39 24.46 -1.33
N ASN A 249 -4.06 24.97 -0.13
CA ASN A 249 -4.02 26.41 0.13
C ASN A 249 -2.95 27.14 -0.69
N TRP A 250 -1.81 26.48 -0.96
CA TRP A 250 -0.73 27.09 -1.74
C TRP A 250 -1.05 27.14 -3.23
N LEU A 251 -1.74 26.12 -3.76
CA LEU A 251 -2.08 26.00 -5.18
C LEU A 251 -3.47 26.55 -5.53
N ASP A 252 -4.26 26.97 -4.54
CA ASP A 252 -5.68 27.28 -4.68
C ASP A 252 -6.46 26.14 -5.36
N ALA A 253 -6.18 24.91 -4.91
CA ALA A 253 -6.68 23.67 -5.49
C ALA A 253 -7.64 22.93 -4.53
N ASN A 254 -8.37 21.93 -5.05
CA ASN A 254 -9.23 21.09 -4.22
C ASN A 254 -8.42 20.31 -3.17
N ILE A 255 -8.81 20.45 -1.89
CA ILE A 255 -8.23 19.76 -0.73
C ILE A 255 -8.14 18.25 -0.96
N ALA A 256 -9.20 17.63 -1.50
CA ALA A 256 -9.25 16.19 -1.69
C ALA A 256 -8.18 15.71 -2.68
N GLY A 257 -8.09 16.39 -3.83
CA GLY A 257 -7.08 16.12 -4.85
C GLY A 257 -5.65 16.37 -4.35
N SER A 258 -5.43 17.44 -3.59
CA SER A 258 -4.12 17.76 -3.01
C SER A 258 -3.66 16.73 -1.97
N MET A 259 -4.57 16.23 -1.12
CA MET A 259 -4.26 15.13 -0.19
C MET A 259 -3.90 13.84 -0.93
N ALA A 260 -4.65 13.49 -1.97
CA ALA A 260 -4.33 12.32 -2.80
C ALA A 260 -2.95 12.48 -3.48
N ALA A 261 -2.63 13.68 -3.98
CA ALA A 261 -1.34 13.97 -4.58
C ALA A 261 -0.19 13.84 -3.57
N VAL A 262 -0.34 14.37 -2.35
CA VAL A 262 0.68 14.23 -1.29
C VAL A 262 0.85 12.77 -0.88
N ALA A 263 -0.24 12.00 -0.73
CA ALA A 263 -0.15 10.57 -0.47
C ALA A 263 0.62 9.83 -1.59
N GLY A 264 0.36 10.19 -2.84
CA GLY A 264 1.09 9.68 -4.01
C GLY A 264 2.58 10.05 -3.99
N LEU A 265 2.93 11.29 -3.63
CA LEU A 265 4.32 11.73 -3.50
C LEU A 265 5.04 11.00 -2.36
N LEU A 266 4.40 10.79 -1.22
CA LEU A 266 4.94 10.00 -0.11
C LEU A 266 5.19 8.55 -0.53
N PHE A 267 4.26 7.94 -1.27
CA PHE A 267 4.46 6.63 -1.88
C PHE A 267 5.65 6.61 -2.85
N LEU A 268 5.73 7.58 -3.76
CA LEU A 268 6.80 7.66 -4.75
C LEU A 268 8.18 7.82 -4.09
N ALA A 269 8.27 8.63 -3.04
CA ALA A 269 9.47 8.78 -2.23
C ALA A 269 9.87 7.48 -1.52
N ALA A 270 8.92 6.76 -0.92
CA ALA A 270 9.21 5.45 -0.33
C ALA A 270 9.59 4.41 -1.39
N PHE A 271 8.93 4.41 -2.55
CA PHE A 271 9.21 3.49 -3.64
C PHE A 271 10.63 3.65 -4.20
N THR A 272 11.14 4.88 -4.27
CA THR A 272 12.50 5.14 -4.73
C THR A 272 13.54 4.89 -3.62
N PHE A 273 13.30 5.37 -2.40
CA PHE A 273 14.31 5.43 -1.34
C PHE A 273 14.16 4.40 -0.21
N ALA A 274 13.15 3.52 -0.22
CA ALA A 274 12.97 2.55 0.85
C ALA A 274 14.22 1.65 1.01
N PRO A 275 14.69 1.41 2.24
CA PRO A 275 16.02 0.84 2.50
C PRO A 275 16.19 -0.61 2.06
N GLN A 276 15.12 -1.42 2.07
CA GLN A 276 15.19 -2.85 1.69
C GLN A 276 14.49 -3.18 0.36
N ARG A 277 13.44 -2.42 0.04
CA ARG A 277 12.51 -2.69 -1.07
C ARG A 277 12.50 -1.57 -2.13
N GLY A 278 13.19 -0.47 -1.90
CA GLY A 278 13.21 0.67 -2.81
C GLY A 278 14.06 0.40 -4.05
N LEU A 279 13.72 1.04 -5.17
CA LEU A 279 14.43 0.88 -6.44
C LEU A 279 15.93 1.14 -6.32
N VAL A 280 16.33 2.19 -5.58
CA VAL A 280 17.74 2.54 -5.37
C VAL A 280 18.46 1.46 -4.57
N SER A 281 17.85 0.97 -3.48
CA SER A 281 18.42 -0.11 -2.66
C SER A 281 18.59 -1.40 -3.47
N MET A 282 17.63 -1.74 -4.33
CA MET A 282 17.70 -2.90 -5.20
C MET A 282 18.78 -2.76 -6.26
N ALA A 283 18.91 -1.58 -6.87
CA ALA A 283 19.95 -1.30 -7.87
C ALA A 283 21.36 -1.39 -7.26
N ILE A 284 21.56 -0.81 -6.06
CA ILE A 284 22.82 -0.89 -5.33
C ILE A 284 23.14 -2.34 -4.95
N ARG A 285 22.17 -3.08 -4.40
CA ARG A 285 22.37 -4.49 -4.02
C ARG A 285 22.70 -5.37 -5.22
N ARG A 286 22.01 -5.18 -6.35
CA ARG A 286 22.29 -5.92 -7.60
C ARG A 286 23.68 -5.62 -8.14
N SER A 287 24.10 -4.36 -8.08
CA SER A 287 25.45 -3.94 -8.49
C SER A 287 26.53 -4.57 -7.59
N GLN A 288 26.33 -4.53 -6.27
CA GLN A 288 27.24 -5.14 -5.31
C GLN A 288 27.30 -6.67 -5.46
N GLN A 289 26.16 -7.34 -5.67
CA GLN A 289 26.10 -8.77 -5.93
C GLN A 289 26.85 -9.15 -7.21
N ARG A 290 26.70 -8.36 -8.29
CA ARG A 290 27.45 -8.55 -9.54
C ARG A 290 28.96 -8.44 -9.32
N LEU A 291 29.42 -7.43 -8.58
CA LEU A 291 30.84 -7.26 -8.27
C LEU A 291 31.38 -8.35 -7.35
N THR A 292 30.59 -8.78 -6.35
CA THR A 292 30.99 -9.85 -5.42
C THR A 292 31.10 -11.20 -6.15
N PHE A 293 30.15 -11.50 -7.04
CA PHE A 293 30.20 -12.69 -7.88
C PHE A 293 31.42 -12.67 -8.82
N ALA A 294 31.65 -11.54 -9.50
CA ALA A 294 32.82 -11.39 -10.36
C ALA A 294 34.14 -11.48 -9.57
N GLN A 295 34.22 -10.89 -8.37
CA GLN A 295 35.37 -11.05 -7.48
C GLN A 295 35.61 -12.53 -7.15
N THR A 296 34.55 -13.28 -6.83
CA THR A 296 34.66 -14.72 -6.54
C THR A 296 35.22 -15.48 -7.75
N MET A 297 34.69 -15.22 -8.95
CA MET A 297 35.19 -15.79 -10.20
C MET A 297 36.66 -15.43 -10.46
N LEU A 298 37.05 -14.18 -10.20
CA LEU A 298 38.44 -13.73 -10.32
C LEU A 298 39.33 -14.50 -9.35
N THR A 299 38.92 -14.64 -8.09
CA THR A 299 39.72 -15.38 -7.10
C THR A 299 39.86 -16.86 -7.44
N ILE A 300 38.81 -17.50 -7.99
CA ILE A 300 38.88 -18.90 -8.45
C ILE A 300 39.82 -19.02 -9.66
N HIS A 301 39.73 -18.09 -10.62
CA HIS A 301 40.61 -18.07 -11.78
C HIS A 301 42.07 -17.93 -11.35
N LEU A 302 42.40 -16.95 -10.51
CA LEU A 302 43.76 -16.74 -10.02
C LEU A 302 44.28 -17.96 -9.23
N LEU A 303 43.42 -18.64 -8.46
CA LEU A 303 43.79 -19.84 -7.69
C LEU A 303 44.12 -21.00 -8.63
N ASN A 304 43.32 -21.18 -9.68
CA ASN A 304 43.51 -22.26 -10.65
C ASN A 304 44.79 -22.12 -11.47
N HIS A 305 45.27 -20.88 -11.66
CA HIS A 305 46.52 -20.59 -12.36
C HIS A 305 47.72 -20.38 -11.42
N GLU A 306 47.52 -20.42 -10.10
CA GLU A 306 48.59 -20.29 -9.12
C GLU A 306 49.62 -21.42 -9.25
N GLY A 307 50.90 -21.08 -9.44
CA GLY A 307 51.98 -22.07 -9.60
C GLY A 307 52.14 -22.69 -10.99
N THR A 308 51.37 -22.23 -11.98
CA THR A 308 51.51 -22.68 -13.38
C THR A 308 52.52 -21.85 -14.17
N GLU A 309 53.18 -22.41 -15.18
CA GLU A 309 54.12 -21.67 -16.06
C GLU A 309 53.46 -20.49 -16.81
N ARG A 310 52.13 -20.52 -16.95
CA ARG A 310 51.33 -19.48 -17.65
C ARG A 310 50.79 -18.39 -16.72
N ALA A 311 50.98 -18.51 -15.41
CA ALA A 311 50.50 -17.55 -14.41
C ALA A 311 50.94 -16.10 -14.70
N ALA A 312 52.17 -15.92 -15.22
CA ALA A 312 52.73 -14.60 -15.53
C ALA A 312 52.01 -13.87 -16.67
N ILE A 313 51.30 -14.61 -17.54
CA ILE A 313 50.56 -14.07 -18.69
C ILE A 313 49.07 -13.99 -18.34
N GLU A 314 48.50 -15.07 -17.82
CA GLU A 314 47.05 -15.20 -17.59
C GLU A 314 46.56 -14.41 -16.37
N ASN A 315 47.40 -14.16 -15.35
CA ASN A 315 47.02 -13.37 -14.17
C ASN A 315 47.18 -11.85 -14.39
N ARG A 316 47.17 -11.36 -15.63
CA ARG A 316 47.20 -9.91 -15.93
C ARG A 316 45.81 -9.42 -16.28
N VAL A 317 45.50 -8.17 -15.93
CA VAL A 317 44.18 -7.57 -16.19
C VAL A 317 43.84 -7.56 -17.67
N ASP A 318 44.85 -7.38 -18.52
CA ASP A 318 44.72 -7.33 -19.97
C ASP A 318 44.38 -8.68 -20.62
N HIS A 319 44.50 -9.80 -19.89
CA HIS A 319 44.17 -11.15 -20.36
C HIS A 319 42.87 -11.70 -19.74
N LEU A 320 42.27 -10.98 -18.77
CA LEU A 320 41.00 -11.41 -18.15
C LEU A 320 39.84 -11.50 -19.16
N TRP A 321 39.90 -10.79 -20.29
CA TRP A 321 38.89 -10.90 -21.34
C TRP A 321 38.95 -12.22 -22.12
N GLU A 322 40.11 -12.88 -22.21
CA GLU A 322 40.30 -14.12 -22.97
C GLU A 322 39.63 -15.30 -22.26
N HIS A 323 39.78 -15.37 -20.94
CA HIS A 323 39.30 -16.49 -20.12
C HIS A 323 37.95 -16.24 -19.46
N LEU A 324 37.68 -15.01 -18.98
CA LEU A 324 36.44 -14.67 -18.28
C LEU A 324 35.43 -13.91 -19.15
N ARG A 325 35.82 -13.54 -20.39
CA ARG A 325 34.99 -12.77 -21.34
C ARG A 325 34.45 -11.45 -20.77
N TRP A 326 35.20 -10.84 -19.85
CA TRP A 326 34.83 -9.54 -19.29
C TRP A 326 35.30 -8.39 -20.19
N GLN A 327 34.47 -7.36 -20.31
CA GLN A 327 34.91 -6.10 -20.92
C GLN A 327 36.04 -5.47 -20.10
N PRO A 328 37.03 -4.82 -20.72
CA PRO A 328 38.20 -4.26 -20.03
C PRO A 328 37.84 -3.34 -18.85
N ASP A 329 36.85 -2.45 -19.04
CA ASP A 329 36.40 -1.53 -17.99
C ASP A 329 35.80 -2.27 -16.78
N PHE A 330 35.04 -3.34 -17.04
CA PHE A 330 34.45 -4.16 -15.98
C PHE A 330 35.52 -4.99 -15.26
N ALA A 331 36.50 -5.53 -16.00
CA ALA A 331 37.62 -6.28 -15.42
C ALA A 331 38.44 -5.40 -14.47
N GLU A 332 38.80 -4.19 -14.90
CA GLU A 332 39.51 -3.21 -14.04
C GLU A 332 38.67 -2.80 -12.82
N GLN A 333 37.35 -2.64 -12.99
CA GLN A 333 36.45 -2.35 -11.88
C GLN A 333 36.42 -3.49 -10.83
N VAL A 334 36.36 -4.75 -11.29
CA VAL A 334 36.37 -5.94 -10.42
C VAL A 334 37.70 -6.09 -9.71
N VAL A 335 38.82 -5.86 -10.41
CA VAL A 335 40.17 -5.89 -9.80
C VAL A 335 40.29 -4.84 -8.70
N ARG A 336 39.93 -3.58 -8.98
CA ARG A 336 39.94 -2.52 -7.96
C ARG A 336 39.05 -2.83 -6.77
N TYR A 337 37.90 -3.46 -7.01
CA TYR A 337 36.99 -3.91 -5.96
C TYR A 337 37.63 -5.02 -5.10
N ALA A 338 38.24 -6.02 -5.73
CA ALA A 338 38.95 -7.11 -5.07
C ALA A 338 40.18 -6.64 -4.27
N GLU A 339 40.94 -5.68 -4.80
CA GLU A 339 42.06 -5.03 -4.11
C GLU A 339 41.61 -4.27 -2.87
N ARG A 340 40.54 -3.47 -2.97
CA ARG A 340 39.96 -2.75 -1.82
C ARG A 340 39.44 -3.70 -0.74
N LYS A 341 38.95 -4.88 -1.13
CA LYS A 341 38.52 -5.94 -0.22
C LYS A 341 39.67 -6.80 0.30
N GLY A 342 40.92 -6.50 -0.10
CA GLY A 342 42.11 -7.19 0.38
C GLY A 342 42.28 -8.60 -0.18
N MET A 343 41.59 -8.96 -1.26
CA MET A 343 41.54 -10.34 -1.77
C MET A 343 42.54 -10.61 -2.89
N VAL A 344 42.95 -9.55 -3.59
CA VAL A 344 43.94 -9.58 -4.66
C VAL A 344 44.91 -8.43 -4.44
N ARG A 345 46.18 -8.61 -4.81
CA ARG A 345 47.20 -7.55 -4.86
C ARG A 345 47.84 -7.50 -6.23
N ARG A 346 48.08 -6.31 -6.74
CA ARG A 346 48.83 -6.09 -7.98
C ARG A 346 50.31 -5.91 -7.67
N GLN A 347 51.16 -6.76 -8.24
CA GLN A 347 52.63 -6.64 -8.17
C GLN A 347 53.19 -6.69 -9.60
N GLN A 348 54.02 -5.71 -9.98
CA GLN A 348 54.69 -5.64 -11.30
C GLN A 348 53.78 -5.94 -12.52
N GLY A 349 52.48 -5.61 -12.43
CA GLY A 349 51.51 -5.80 -13.52
C GLY A 349 50.83 -7.18 -13.57
N TYR A 350 51.04 -8.06 -12.59
CA TYR A 350 50.29 -9.30 -12.39
C TYR A 350 49.45 -9.25 -11.10
N LEU A 351 48.37 -10.01 -11.07
CA LEU A 351 47.47 -10.17 -9.95
C LEU A 351 47.87 -11.38 -9.11
N LEU A 352 48.04 -11.18 -7.81
CA LEU A 352 48.31 -12.23 -6.83
C LEU A 352 47.13 -12.34 -5.86
N LEU A 353 46.79 -13.57 -5.49
CA LEU A 353 45.87 -13.81 -4.38
C LEU A 353 46.52 -13.47 -3.05
N THR A 354 45.75 -12.87 -2.15
CA THR A 354 46.09 -12.84 -0.73
C THR A 354 45.59 -14.10 -0.05
N ASP A 355 46.00 -14.34 1.20
CA ASP A 355 45.53 -15.51 1.96
C ASP A 355 44.00 -15.50 2.13
N ASP A 356 43.40 -14.31 2.33
CA ASP A 356 41.94 -14.13 2.40
C ASP A 356 41.25 -14.46 1.06
N GLY A 357 41.83 -14.02 -0.07
CA GLY A 357 41.33 -14.34 -1.40
C GLY A 357 41.43 -15.84 -1.70
N ARG A 358 42.52 -16.48 -1.26
CA ARG A 358 42.74 -17.93 -1.41
C ARG A 358 41.70 -18.72 -0.62
N GLY A 359 41.41 -18.30 0.61
CA GLY A 359 40.34 -18.88 1.43
C GLY A 359 38.95 -18.72 0.81
N MET A 360 38.63 -17.54 0.25
CA MET A 360 37.36 -17.32 -0.46
C MET A 360 37.20 -18.26 -1.66
N ALA A 361 38.24 -18.37 -2.50
CA ALA A 361 38.20 -19.23 -3.68
C ALA A 361 37.99 -20.71 -3.32
N GLN A 362 38.69 -21.21 -2.30
CA GLN A 362 38.54 -22.59 -1.83
C GLN A 362 37.12 -22.88 -1.31
N VAL A 363 36.56 -21.97 -0.50
CA VAL A 363 35.18 -22.11 -0.02
C VAL A 363 34.17 -22.07 -1.16
N ALA A 364 34.40 -21.22 -2.17
CA ALA A 364 33.52 -21.11 -3.32
C ALA A 364 33.56 -22.35 -4.23
N MET A 365 34.69 -23.05 -4.33
CA MET A 365 34.81 -24.29 -5.11
C MET A 365 34.19 -25.52 -4.41
N MET A 366 33.97 -25.46 -3.10
CA MET A 366 33.34 -26.55 -2.31
C MET A 366 31.81 -26.45 -2.26
N ARG A 367 31.22 -25.35 -2.72
CA ARG A 367 29.76 -25.14 -2.82
C ARG A 367 29.29 -25.37 -4.24
#